data_AF-A0A5C8MMS8-F1
#
_entry.id   AF-A0A5C8MMS8-F1
#
_cell.length_a   1.000
_cell.length_b   1.000
_cell.length_c   1.000
_cell.angle_alpha   90.00
_cell.angle_beta   90.00
_cell.angle_gamma   90.00
#
_symmetry.space_group_name_H-M   'P 1'
#
loop_
_entity.id
_entity.type
_entity.pdbx_description
1 polymer ?
#
loop_
_entity_poly.entity_id
_entity_poly.type
_entity_poly.pdbx_seq_one_letter_code
_entity_poly.pdbx_strand_id
1 'polypeptide(L)' 'MSLVQQRRGYFGEFGGSFVPPELQEALDYLEEQFLKYKDDPAFNDEFKFYLKEYVGRENPLTFAARL' A
#
# COMPACT_ATOMS: atom_id res chain seq x y z
N MET A 1 6.90 25.86 2.29
CA MET A 1 6.81 24.42 1.97
C MET A 1 8.18 23.98 1.48
N SER A 2 8.83 23.06 2.19
CA SER A 2 10.20 22.64 1.89
C SER A 2 10.27 21.88 0.56
N LEU A 3 11.19 22.28 -0.32
CA LEU A 3 11.49 21.66 -1.61
C LEU A 3 12.35 20.39 -1.41
N VAL A 4 11.85 19.41 -0.65
CA VAL A 4 12.56 18.12 -0.55
C VAL A 4 12.32 17.38 -1.86
N GLN A 5 13.38 17.22 -2.65
CA GLN A 5 13.36 16.45 -3.89
C GLN A 5 12.87 15.03 -3.59
N GLN A 6 11.68 14.70 -4.09
CA GLN A 6 11.08 13.38 -3.89
C GLN A 6 11.88 12.36 -4.72
N ARG A 7 12.59 11.46 -4.05
CA ARG A 7 13.25 10.30 -4.67
C ARG A 7 12.33 9.10 -4.51
N ARG A 8 12.23 8.25 -5.54
CA ARG A 8 11.38 7.06 -5.53
C ARG A 8 11.68 6.19 -4.31
N GLY A 9 10.64 5.79 -3.58
CA GLY A 9 10.76 4.97 -2.37
C GLY A 9 11.26 5.70 -1.12
N TYR A 10 11.54 7.00 -1.17
CA TYR A 10 11.98 7.79 -0.01
C TYR A 10 10.90 8.72 0.54
N PHE A 11 10.80 8.79 1.86
CA PHE A 11 10.06 9.78 2.63
C PHE A 11 11.06 10.66 3.38
N GLY A 12 11.42 11.80 2.77
CA GLY A 12 12.55 12.60 3.27
C GLY A 12 13.87 11.87 3.08
N GLU A 13 14.62 11.67 4.16
CA GLU A 13 15.89 10.91 4.15
C GLU A 13 15.71 9.41 4.34
N PHE A 14 14.51 8.95 4.74
CA PHE A 14 14.24 7.56 5.10
C PHE A 14 13.57 6.80 3.95
N GLY A 15 13.78 5.48 3.89
CA GLY A 15 13.25 4.60 2.84
C GLY A 15 14.32 4.20 1.82
N GLY A 16 13.90 4.02 0.57
CA GLY A 16 14.72 3.44 -0.49
C GLY A 16 14.68 1.91 -0.51
N SER A 17 15.45 1.33 -1.43
CA SER A 17 15.58 -0.12 -1.60
C SER A 17 17.07 -0.48 -1.55
N PHE A 18 17.50 -1.12 -0.46
CA PHE A 18 18.89 -1.53 -0.22
C PHE A 18 18.97 -3.05 -0.18
N VAL A 19 18.73 -3.68 -1.32
CA VAL A 19 18.68 -5.14 -1.48
C VAL A 19 19.68 -5.61 -2.55
N PRO A 20 20.02 -6.91 -2.61
CA PRO A 20 20.78 -7.48 -3.72
C PRO A 20 20.11 -7.24 -5.08
N PRO A 21 20.88 -7.14 -6.17
CA PRO A 21 20.34 -6.89 -7.52
C PRO A 21 19.24 -7.87 -7.94
N GLU A 22 19.37 -9.14 -7.56
CA GLU A 22 18.41 -10.20 -7.89
C GLU A 22 17.04 -9.96 -7.23
N LEU A 23 17.02 -9.36 -6.03
CA LEU A 23 15.77 -8.97 -5.37
C LEU A 23 15.22 -7.66 -5.93
N GLN A 24 16.07 -6.77 -6.42
CA GLN A 24 15.62 -5.50 -7.00
C GLN A 24 14.73 -5.74 -8.23
N GLU A 25 15.08 -6.69 -9.10
CA GLU A 25 14.26 -7.06 -10.25
C GLU A 25 12.85 -7.53 -9.85
N ALA A 26 12.76 -8.36 -8.81
CA ALA A 26 11.48 -8.86 -8.30
C ALA A 26 10.64 -7.72 -7.67
N LEU A 27 11.28 -6.79 -6.97
CA LEU A 27 10.61 -5.62 -6.38
C LEU A 27 10.13 -4.63 -7.43
N ASP A 28 10.91 -4.41 -8.50
CA ASP A 28 10.52 -3.55 -9.61
C ASP A 28 9.28 -4.12 -10.32
N TYR A 29 9.25 -5.43 -10.56
CA TYR A 29 8.07 -6.12 -11.11
C TYR A 29 6.85 -5.98 -10.19
N LEU A 30 7.03 -6.18 -8.88
CA LEU A 30 5.96 -6.00 -7.90
C LEU A 30 5.42 -4.58 -7.90
N GLU A 31 6.29 -3.57 -7.96
CA GLU A 31 5.88 -2.17 -8.02
C GLU A 31 5.10 -1.86 -9.29
N GLU A 32 5.53 -2.37 -10.44
CA GLU A 32 4.81 -2.23 -11.71
C GLU A 32 3.39 -2.80 -11.61
N GLN A 33 3.24 -4.04 -11.10
CA GLN A 33 1.93 -4.67 -10.96
C GLN A 33 1.07 -3.95 -9.92
N PHE A 34 1.66 -3.51 -8.81
CA PHE A 34 0.94 -2.71 -7.81
C PHE A 34 0.42 -1.40 -8.43
N LEU A 35 1.27 -0.64 -9.12
CA LEU A 35 0.88 0.62 -9.76
C LEU A 35 -0.20 0.42 -10.82
N LYS A 36 -0.18 -0.72 -11.52
CA LYS A 36 -1.22 -1.11 -12.47
C LYS A 36 -2.56 -1.40 -11.80
N TYR A 37 -2.58 -2.22 -10.75
CA TYR A 37 -3.83 -2.73 -10.17
C TYR A 37 -4.38 -1.91 -9.00
N LYS A 38 -3.59 -1.04 -8.37
CA LYS A 38 -4.05 -0.24 -7.20
C LYS A 38 -5.31 0.58 -7.50
N ASP A 39 -5.45 1.06 -8.75
CA ASP A 39 -6.60 1.86 -9.20
C ASP A 39 -7.52 1.08 -10.15
N ASP A 40 -7.25 -0.22 -10.38
CA ASP A 40 -8.06 -1.05 -11.26
C ASP A 40 -9.42 -1.35 -10.60
N PRO A 41 -10.55 -1.05 -11.25
CA PRO A 41 -11.87 -1.25 -10.65
C PRO A 41 -12.18 -2.72 -10.35
N ALA A 42 -11.83 -3.64 -11.25
CA ALA A 42 -12.15 -5.06 -11.09
C ALA A 42 -11.40 -5.66 -9.89
N PHE A 43 -10.10 -5.35 -9.77
CA PHE A 43 -9.29 -5.76 -8.61
C PHE A 43 -9.86 -5.17 -7.31
N ASN A 44 -10.20 -3.89 -7.31
CA ASN A 44 -10.71 -3.22 -6.12
C ASN A 44 -12.09 -3.73 -5.69
N ASP A 45 -12.95 -4.12 -6.63
CA ASP A 45 -14.25 -4.70 -6.34
C ASP A 45 -14.11 -6.09 -5.72
N GLU A 46 -13.24 -6.95 -6.24
CA GLU A 46 -12.92 -8.25 -5.65
C GLU A 46 -12.28 -8.09 -4.25
N PHE A 47 -11.33 -7.16 -4.10
CA PHE A 47 -10.69 -6.89 -2.82
C PHE A 47 -11.71 -6.43 -1.77
N LYS A 48 -12.60 -5.49 -2.12
CA LYS A 48 -13.67 -5.03 -1.22
C LYS A 48 -14.67 -6.13 -0.88
N PHE A 49 -14.99 -7.01 -1.83
CA PHE A 49 -15.83 -8.18 -1.59
C PHE A 49 -15.24 -9.04 -0.46
N TYR A 50 -13.95 -9.40 -0.54
CA TYR A 50 -13.32 -10.19 0.52
C TYR A 50 -13.17 -9.44 1.84
N LEU A 51 -12.89 -8.14 1.81
CA LEU A 51 -12.89 -7.34 3.03
C LEU A 51 -14.24 -7.42 3.76
N LYS A 52 -15.35 -7.39 3.02
CA LYS A 52 -16.69 -7.45 3.59
C LYS A 52 -17.10 -8.87 3.99
N GLU A 53 -17.07 -9.80 3.04
CA GLU A 53 -17.68 -11.12 3.18
C GLU A 53 -16.80 -12.12 3.93
N TYR A 54 -15.48 -11.95 3.90
CA TYR A 54 -14.53 -12.86 4.57
C TYR A 54 -13.89 -12.23 5.81
N VAL A 55 -13.36 -11.01 5.70
CA VAL A 55 -12.69 -10.33 6.83
C VAL A 55 -13.69 -9.71 7.80
N GLY A 56 -14.90 -9.36 7.35
CA GLY A 56 -15.97 -8.78 8.19
C GLY A 56 -15.89 -7.27 8.37
N ARG A 57 -15.32 -6.53 7.40
CA ARG A 57 -15.26 -5.06 7.40
C ARG A 57 -16.60 -4.45 6.96
N GLU A 58 -16.91 -3.21 7.30
CA GLU A 58 -16.15 -2.29 8.18
C GLU A 58 -16.21 -2.70 9.65
N ASN A 59 -15.20 -2.32 10.46
CA ASN A 59 -15.28 -2.59 11.90
C ASN A 59 -16.00 -1.41 12.56
N PRO A 60 -16.92 -1.69 13.50
CA PRO A 60 -17.60 -0.63 14.23
C PRO A 60 -16.59 0.19 15.05
N LEU A 61 -16.75 1.51 15.01
CA LEU A 61 -16.03 2.43 15.89
C LEU A 61 -16.81 2.58 17.19
N THR A 62 -16.30 1.99 18.27
CA THR A 62 -16.97 2.00 19.58
C THR A 62 -16.49 3.16 20.44
N PHE A 63 -17.41 4.00 20.94
CA PHE A 63 -17.09 5.04 21.91
C PHE A 63 -16.92 4.45 23.32
N ALA A 64 -15.70 4.51 23.85
CA ALA A 64 -15.36 3.97 25.16
C ALA A 64 -15.53 5.02 26.28
N ALA A 65 -16.78 5.28 26.68
CA ALA A 65 -17.12 6.35 27.63
C ALA A 65 -16.56 6.21 29.08
N ARG A 66 -15.91 5.09 29.40
CA ARG A 66 -15.43 4.74 30.75
C ARG A 66 -13.98 4.26 30.79
N LEU A 67 -13.23 4.45 29.70
CA LEU A 67 -11.79 4.21 29.62
C LEU A 67 -11.05 5.55 29.49
#